data_AF-A0A2X3FH48-F1
#
_entry.id   AF-A0A2X3FH48-F1
#
_cell.length_a   1.000
_cell.length_b   1.000
_cell.length_c   1.000
_cell.angle_alpha   90.00
_cell.angle_beta   90.00
_cell.angle_gamma   90.00
#
_symmetry.space_group_name_H-M   'P 1'
#
loop_
_entity.id
_entity.type
_entity.pdbx_description
1 polymer ?
#
loop_
_entity_poly.entity_id
_entity_poly.type
_entity_poly.pdbx_seq_one_letter_code
_entity_poly.pdbx_strand_id
1 'polypeptide(L)'
;MTHPTVIKLHDGNLMPQLGLGVWKAGNEEVVSAIHKALEVGYRSFDTAAAYQNETGVGNALHSAGVNRDELFITTKLWNDDQKRPHEALKESLSKLKLDYVDLYLIHWPVPAIGHYVEAWQALIELQQQG
;
A
#
# COMPACT_ATOMS: atom_id res chain seq x y z
N MET A 1 -26.20 -13.28 -6.02
CA MET A 1 -25.42 -12.03 -5.89
C MET A 1 -24.01 -12.34 -6.37
N THR A 2 -23.43 -11.52 -7.25
CA THR A 2 -22.06 -11.71 -7.74
C THR A 2 -21.09 -11.03 -6.78
N HIS A 3 -20.13 -11.76 -6.25
CA HIS A 3 -19.06 -11.19 -5.43
C HIS A 3 -18.04 -10.47 -6.32
N PRO A 4 -17.36 -9.41 -5.84
CA PRO A 4 -16.27 -8.78 -6.56
C PRO A 4 -15.19 -9.80 -6.95
N THR A 5 -14.68 -9.69 -8.18
CA THR A 5 -13.65 -10.59 -8.69
C THR A 5 -12.33 -10.42 -7.92
N VAL A 6 -11.68 -11.54 -7.63
CA VAL A 6 -10.31 -11.60 -7.11
C VAL A 6 -9.40 -12.22 -8.17
N ILE A 7 -8.17 -11.72 -8.27
CA ILE A 7 -7.13 -12.27 -9.15
C ILE A 7 -6.04 -12.95 -8.32
N LYS A 8 -5.53 -14.06 -8.82
CA LYS A 8 -4.37 -14.73 -8.24
C LYS A 8 -3.10 -14.17 -8.87
N LEU A 9 -2.23 -13.59 -8.04
CA LEU A 9 -0.91 -13.13 -8.43
C LEU A 9 0.03 -14.32 -8.65
N HIS A 10 1.17 -14.08 -9.29
CA HIS A 10 2.13 -15.15 -9.62
C HIS A 10 2.70 -15.85 -8.38
N ASP A 11 2.88 -15.13 -7.27
CA ASP A 11 3.33 -15.67 -5.98
C ASP A 11 2.24 -16.46 -5.23
N GLY A 12 1.02 -16.49 -5.77
CA GLY A 12 -0.13 -17.19 -5.21
C GLY A 12 -1.04 -16.34 -4.32
N ASN A 13 -0.65 -15.11 -3.98
CA ASN A 13 -1.48 -14.18 -3.23
C ASN A 13 -2.73 -13.77 -4.02
N LEU A 14 -3.82 -13.48 -3.32
CA LEU A 14 -5.07 -13.03 -3.93
C LEU A 14 -5.21 -11.53 -3.78
N MET A 15 -5.51 -10.84 -4.87
CA MET A 15 -5.74 -9.40 -4.90
C MET A 15 -7.16 -9.11 -5.41
N PRO A 16 -7.95 -8.23 -4.76
CA PRO A 16 -9.18 -7.74 -5.34
C PRO A 16 -8.91 -7.05 -6.68
N GLN A 17 -9.66 -7.41 -7.72
CA GLN A 17 -9.43 -6.87 -9.07
C GLN A 17 -9.71 -5.36 -9.18
N LEU A 18 -10.52 -4.83 -8.25
CA LEU A 18 -10.89 -3.42 -8.16
C LEU A 18 -10.49 -2.86 -6.79
N GLY A 19 -9.81 -1.70 -6.80
CA GLY A 19 -9.37 -0.99 -5.61
C GLY A 19 -9.53 0.53 -5.74
N LEU A 20 -9.38 1.23 -4.62
CA LEU A 20 -9.40 2.70 -4.55
C LEU A 20 -7.97 3.25 -4.44
N GLY A 21 -7.60 4.16 -5.35
CA GLY A 21 -6.38 4.97 -5.22
C GLY A 21 -6.66 6.30 -4.51
N VAL A 22 -5.76 6.74 -3.61
CA VAL A 22 -5.95 7.93 -2.75
C VAL A 22 -4.96 9.08 -3.03
N TRP A 23 -4.64 9.32 -4.31
CA TRP A 23 -3.70 10.36 -4.72
C TRP A 23 -4.28 11.79 -4.63
N LYS A 24 -3.42 12.78 -4.33
CA LYS A 24 -3.73 14.22 -4.28
C LYS A 24 -4.90 14.59 -3.37
N ALA A 25 -4.97 13.97 -2.19
CA ALA A 25 -5.96 14.24 -1.17
C ALA A 25 -5.30 14.45 0.19
N GLY A 26 -5.84 15.37 0.99
CA GLY A 26 -5.46 15.57 2.39
C GLY A 26 -5.91 14.41 3.28
N ASN A 27 -5.35 14.31 4.49
CA ASN A 27 -5.65 13.19 5.39
C ASN A 27 -7.15 13.04 5.72
N GLU A 28 -7.88 14.15 5.89
CA GLU A 28 -9.33 14.14 6.19
C GLU A 28 -10.18 13.63 5.01
N GLU A 29 -9.80 14.02 3.79
CA GLU A 29 -10.43 13.55 2.56
C GLU A 29 -10.18 12.05 2.36
N VAL A 30 -8.95 11.59 2.63
CA VAL A 30 -8.57 10.17 2.56
C VAL A 30 -9.40 9.33 3.53
N VAL A 31 -9.57 9.79 4.78
CA VAL A 31 -10.40 9.09 5.76
C VAL A 31 -11.83 8.95 5.24
N SER A 32 -12.45 10.05 4.80
CA SER A 32 -13.82 10.05 4.28
C SER A 32 -13.96 9.14 3.06
N ALA A 33 -13.00 9.17 2.13
CA ALA A 33 -13.00 8.34 0.93
C ALA A 33 -12.89 6.85 1.24
N ILE A 34 -11.99 6.46 2.15
CA ILE A 34 -11.80 5.06 2.55
C ILE A 34 -13.04 4.53 3.27
N HIS A 35 -13.61 5.28 4.22
CA HIS A 35 -14.84 4.86 4.89
C HIS A 35 -15.98 4.64 3.89
N LYS A 36 -16.15 5.55 2.92
CA LYS A 36 -17.17 5.38 1.90
C LYS A 36 -16.90 4.18 0.99
N ALA A 37 -15.65 3.95 0.61
CA ALA A 37 -15.28 2.81 -0.21
C ALA A 37 -15.50 1.48 0.52
N LEU A 38 -15.18 1.39 1.81
CA LEU A 38 -15.48 0.22 2.63
C LEU A 38 -16.99 -0.05 2.71
N GLU A 39 -17.81 1.00 2.89
CA GLU A 39 -19.27 0.92 2.90
C GLU A 39 -19.82 0.36 1.57
N VAL A 40 -19.23 0.75 0.44
CA VAL A 40 -19.62 0.28 -0.91
C VAL A 40 -19.04 -1.11 -1.24
N GLY A 41 -18.15 -1.64 -0.39
CA GLY A 41 -17.63 -3.00 -0.51
C GLY A 41 -16.21 -3.13 -1.07
N TYR A 42 -15.47 -2.02 -1.21
CA TYR A 42 -14.04 -2.09 -1.56
C TYR A 42 -13.27 -2.81 -0.46
N ARG A 43 -12.25 -3.56 -0.88
CA ARG A 43 -11.28 -4.21 0.01
C ARG A 43 -9.83 -3.94 -0.38
N SER A 44 -9.57 -3.35 -1.55
CA SER A 44 -8.23 -2.97 -1.98
C SER A 44 -8.04 -1.45 -1.94
N PHE A 45 -6.95 -0.99 -1.33
CA PHE A 45 -6.59 0.42 -1.19
C PHE A 45 -5.15 0.65 -1.64
N ASP A 46 -4.95 1.62 -2.53
CA ASP A 46 -3.65 1.99 -3.08
C ASP A 46 -3.25 3.41 -2.63
N THR A 47 -2.11 3.51 -1.98
CA THR A 47 -1.47 4.76 -1.56
C THR A 47 0.02 4.76 -1.92
N ALA A 48 0.77 5.78 -1.51
CA ALA A 48 2.22 5.84 -1.63
C ALA A 48 2.79 6.81 -0.59
N ALA A 49 4.01 6.56 -0.11
CA ALA A 49 4.73 7.48 0.77
C ALA A 49 4.80 8.91 0.21
N ALA A 50 5.00 9.02 -1.10
CA ALA A 50 5.08 10.30 -1.81
C ALA A 50 3.78 11.13 -1.78
N TYR A 51 2.64 10.52 -1.45
CA TYR A 51 1.36 11.22 -1.35
C TYR A 51 1.18 11.93 -0.01
N GLN A 52 2.04 11.65 0.97
CA GLN A 52 2.05 12.28 2.30
C GLN A 52 0.73 12.14 3.08
N ASN A 53 -0.04 11.09 2.79
CA ASN A 53 -1.35 10.86 3.39
C ASN A 53 -1.54 9.43 3.94
N GLU A 54 -0.45 8.65 4.08
CA GLU A 54 -0.47 7.32 4.70
C GLU A 54 -0.99 7.34 6.14
N THR A 55 -0.75 8.43 6.89
CA THR A 55 -1.32 8.60 8.24
C THR A 55 -2.85 8.65 8.20
N GLY A 56 -3.43 9.33 7.21
CA GLY A 56 -4.88 9.36 6.99
C GLY A 56 -5.42 7.99 6.61
N VAL A 57 -4.71 7.25 5.75
CA VAL A 57 -5.04 5.86 5.43
C VAL A 57 -5.05 5.00 6.71
N GLY A 58 -3.97 5.02 7.49
CA GLY A 58 -3.86 4.23 8.72
C GLY A 58 -4.92 4.59 9.76
N ASN A 59 -5.26 5.88 9.90
CA ASN A 59 -6.37 6.31 10.74
C ASN A 59 -7.71 5.72 10.25
N ALA A 60 -7.99 5.79 8.96
CA ALA A 60 -9.24 5.29 8.37
C ALA A 60 -9.40 3.77 8.53
N LEU A 61 -8.33 3.01 8.29
CA LEU A 61 -8.34 1.55 8.45
C LEU A 61 -8.59 1.16 9.92
N HIS A 62 -7.92 1.83 10.84
CA HIS A 62 -8.08 1.58 12.28
C HIS A 62 -9.49 1.94 12.78
N SER A 63 -10.06 3.07 12.34
CA SER A 63 -11.40 3.49 12.75
C SER A 63 -12.54 2.73 12.08
N ALA A 64 -12.30 2.08 10.93
CA ALA A 64 -13.34 1.35 10.21
C ALA A 64 -13.72 0.00 10.86
N GLY A 65 -12.85 -0.56 11.70
CA GLY A 65 -13.13 -1.82 12.41
C GLY A 65 -13.27 -3.05 11.50
N VAL A 66 -12.76 -2.99 10.27
CA VAL A 66 -12.70 -4.14 9.34
C VAL A 66 -11.47 -4.97 9.68
N ASN A 67 -11.60 -6.30 9.67
CA ASN A 67 -10.47 -7.17 9.97
C ASN A 67 -9.36 -6.97 8.94
N ARG A 68 -8.10 -6.96 9.40
CA ARG A 68 -6.94 -6.66 8.56
C ARG A 68 -6.76 -7.66 7.41
N ASP A 69 -7.11 -8.92 7.63
CA ASP A 69 -7.03 -10.03 6.65
C ASP A 69 -8.10 -9.96 5.55
N GLU A 70 -9.13 -9.12 5.70
CA GLU A 70 -10.09 -8.81 4.65
C GLU A 70 -9.61 -7.70 3.70
N LEU A 71 -8.50 -7.02 4.02
CA LEU A 71 -8.02 -5.84 3.32
C LEU A 71 -6.76 -6.14 2.50
N PHE A 72 -6.65 -5.49 1.35
CA PHE A 72 -5.47 -5.49 0.49
C PHE A 72 -4.90 -4.07 0.39
N ILE A 73 -3.78 -3.81 1.05
CA ILE A 73 -3.16 -2.49 1.16
C ILE A 73 -1.89 -2.46 0.33
N THR A 74 -1.85 -1.52 -0.62
CA THR A 74 -0.68 -1.22 -1.45
C THR A 74 -0.07 0.12 -1.07
N THR A 75 1.24 0.16 -0.82
CA THR A 75 2.02 1.40 -0.76
C THR A 75 3.29 1.27 -1.61
N LYS A 76 4.04 2.38 -1.75
CA LYS A 76 5.12 2.48 -2.74
C LYS A 76 6.37 3.11 -2.16
N LEU A 77 7.52 2.52 -2.47
CA LEU A 77 8.86 3.06 -2.21
C LEU A 77 9.09 4.29 -3.09
N TRP A 78 9.40 5.43 -2.48
CA TRP A 78 9.68 6.66 -3.21
C TRP A 78 11.08 6.66 -3.85
N ASN A 79 11.24 7.52 -4.85
CA ASN A 79 12.42 7.62 -5.71
C ASN A 79 13.72 7.85 -4.92
N ASP A 80 13.68 8.77 -3.95
CA ASP A 80 14.86 9.16 -3.17
C ASP A 80 15.25 8.08 -2.13
N ASP A 81 14.36 7.10 -1.92
CA ASP A 81 14.50 6.06 -0.91
C ASP A 81 14.99 4.73 -1.48
N GLN A 82 15.28 4.65 -2.79
CA GLN A 82 15.75 3.41 -3.44
C GLN A 82 17.03 2.82 -2.82
N LYS A 83 17.84 3.60 -2.09
CA LYS A 83 19.01 3.12 -1.35
C LYS A 83 18.74 2.76 0.12
N ARG A 84 17.56 3.05 0.63
CA ARG A 84 17.13 2.84 2.03
C ARG A 84 15.71 2.22 2.15
N PRO A 85 15.39 1.16 1.38
CA PRO A 85 14.03 0.63 1.32
C PRO A 85 13.53 0.03 2.64
N HIS A 86 14.44 -0.49 3.48
CA HIS A 86 14.09 -1.01 4.80
C HIS A 86 13.57 0.09 5.74
N GLU A 87 14.27 1.23 5.80
CA GLU A 87 13.80 2.38 6.57
C GLU A 87 12.50 2.95 6.00
N ALA A 88 12.41 3.07 4.67
CA ALA A 88 11.23 3.61 4.01
C ALA A 88 9.97 2.75 4.24
N LEU A 89 10.06 1.42 4.15
CA LEU A 89 8.94 0.55 4.45
C LEU A 89 8.53 0.66 5.92
N LYS A 90 9.50 0.71 6.86
CA LYS A 90 9.21 0.89 8.28
C LYS A 90 8.48 2.21 8.57
N GLU A 91 8.88 3.30 7.91
CA GLU A 91 8.19 4.58 8.00
C GLU A 91 6.75 4.50 7.46
N SER A 92 6.54 3.87 6.31
CA SER A 92 5.21 3.62 5.74
C SER A 92 4.33 2.79 6.67
N LEU A 93 4.83 1.65 7.17
CA LEU A 93 4.12 0.77 8.11
C LEU A 93 3.72 1.52 9.38
N SER A 94 4.62 2.34 9.93
CA SER A 94 4.32 3.16 11.11
C SER A 94 3.21 4.17 10.85
N LYS A 95 3.18 4.84 9.69
CA LYS A 95 2.12 5.79 9.32
C LYS A 95 0.79 5.08 9.06
N LEU A 96 0.83 3.93 8.38
CA LEU A 96 -0.33 3.09 8.09
C LEU A 96 -0.86 2.36 9.32
N LYS A 97 -0.07 2.28 10.40
CA LYS A 97 -0.38 1.50 11.62
C LYS A 97 -0.59 0.01 11.30
N LEU A 98 0.28 -0.53 10.46
CA LEU A 98 0.24 -1.93 10.01
C LEU A 98 1.55 -2.63 10.34
N ASP A 99 1.49 -3.94 10.56
CA ASP A 99 2.68 -4.78 10.70
C ASP A 99 3.25 -5.21 9.33
N TYR A 100 2.39 -5.29 8.30
CA TYR A 100 2.74 -5.64 6.92
C TYR A 100 1.83 -4.92 5.90
N VAL A 101 2.29 -4.83 4.65
CA VAL A 101 1.48 -4.44 3.48
C VAL A 101 1.31 -5.63 2.54
N ASP A 102 0.19 -5.70 1.83
CA ASP A 102 -0.10 -6.82 0.92
C ASP A 102 0.69 -6.71 -0.39
N LEU A 103 1.06 -5.48 -0.76
CA LEU A 103 1.88 -5.19 -1.93
C LEU A 103 2.73 -3.94 -1.71
N TYR A 104 4.04 -4.07 -1.96
CA TYR A 104 4.97 -2.96 -1.94
C TYR A 104 5.62 -2.79 -3.31
N LEU A 105 5.51 -1.58 -3.87
CA LEU A 105 5.94 -1.29 -5.24
C LEU A 105 7.07 -0.26 -5.27
N ILE A 106 8.02 -0.41 -6.20
CA ILE A 106 8.91 0.69 -6.58
C ILE A 106 8.08 1.72 -7.35
N HIS A 107 7.98 2.95 -6.85
CA HIS A 107 7.08 3.95 -7.45
C HIS A 107 7.53 4.32 -8.87
N TRP A 108 8.84 4.53 -9.08
CA TRP A 108 9.43 4.75 -10.39
C TRP A 108 10.82 4.10 -10.47
N PRO A 109 11.26 3.66 -11.66
CA PRO A 109 12.60 3.09 -11.84
C PRO A 109 13.72 4.14 -11.77
N VAL A 110 13.46 5.42 -12.11
CA VAL A 110 14.47 6.51 -12.09
C VAL A 110 15.81 6.09 -12.74
N PRO A 111 15.82 5.70 -14.03
CA PRO A 111 16.99 5.08 -14.67
C PRO A 111 18.23 5.99 -14.72
N ALA A 112 18.05 7.31 -14.65
CA ALA A 112 19.16 8.27 -14.58
C ALA A 112 19.99 8.16 -13.28
N ILE A 113 19.36 7.67 -12.20
CA ILE A 113 20.01 7.41 -10.90
C ILE A 113 20.46 5.95 -10.82
N GLY A 114 19.66 5.02 -11.36
CA GLY A 114 20.10 3.64 -11.60
C GLY A 114 20.11 2.72 -10.37
N HIS A 115 19.43 3.07 -9.27
CA HIS A 115 19.39 2.27 -8.04
C HIS A 115 18.21 1.27 -7.97
N TYR A 116 17.42 1.13 -9.04
CA TYR A 116 16.19 0.32 -9.01
C TYR A 116 16.44 -1.19 -8.88
N VAL A 117 17.62 -1.68 -9.25
CA VAL A 117 17.99 -3.10 -9.09
C VAL A 117 18.28 -3.40 -7.62
N GLU A 118 19.05 -2.53 -6.97
CA GLU A 118 19.36 -2.62 -5.54
C GLU A 118 18.09 -2.47 -4.71
N ALA A 119 17.20 -1.53 -5.08
CA ALA A 119 15.89 -1.39 -4.46
C ALA A 119 15.08 -2.69 -4.59
N TRP A 120 15.07 -3.32 -5.77
CA TRP A 120 14.36 -4.57 -5.99
C TRP A 120 14.93 -5.74 -5.18
N GLN A 121 16.25 -5.85 -5.08
CA GLN A 121 16.91 -6.87 -4.26
C GLN A 121 16.51 -6.74 -2.78
N ALA A 122 16.50 -5.52 -2.26
CA ALA A 122 16.07 -5.28 -0.89
C ALA A 122 14.56 -5.50 -0.69
N LEU A 123 13.71 -5.25 -1.70
CA LEU A 123 12.28 -5.62 -1.64
C LEU A 123 12.08 -7.14 -1.53
N ILE A 124 12.92 -7.93 -2.20
CA ILE A 124 12.92 -9.40 -2.05
C ILE A 124 13.30 -9.79 -0.62
N GLU A 125 14.32 -9.16 -0.03
CA GLU A 125 14.73 -9.41 1.36
C GLU A 125 13.63 -9.03 2.36
N LEU A 126 12.95 -7.90 2.15
CA LEU A 126 11.82 -7.48 2.97
C LEU A 126 10.68 -8.50 2.89
N GLN A 127 10.31 -8.97 1.69
CA GLN A 127 9.27 -9.98 1.52
C GLN A 127 9.59 -11.29 2.27
N GLN A 128 10.88 -11.68 2.33
CA GLN A 128 11.30 -12.88 3.07
C GLN A 128 11.19 -12.72 4.59
N GLN A 129 11.14 -11.47 5.09
CA GLN A 129 11.00 -11.15 6.51
C GLN A 129 9.52 -11.12 6.96
N GLY A 130 8.58 -11.12 6.02
CA GLY A 130 7.13 -11.03 6.26
C GLY A 130 6.53 -9.71 5.77
#